data_AF-A0AAW0M6K5-F1
#
_entry.id   AF-A0AAW0M6K5-F1
#
_cell.length_a   1.000
_cell.length_b   1.000
_cell.length_c   1.000
_cell.angle_alpha   90.00
_cell.angle_beta   90.00
_cell.angle_gamma   90.00
#
_symmetry.space_group_name_H-M   'P 1'
#
loop_
_entity.id
_entity.type
_entity.pdbx_description
1 polymer ?
#
loop_
_entity_poly.entity_id
_entity_poly.type
_entity_poly.pdbx_seq_one_letter_code
_entity_poly.pdbx_strand_id
1 'polypeptide(L)'
;PIEEYVELANSLRVNLVQQPSKYLGVHFKLRGNRIADFQFLIDKLQAKLHRWKMKLLSQAGRTTLIAFVLQSLPLYSFSCFKVSDAVCSKMDFIIRAFWWGHDYGERKLHLINWDRISQPKRMGGLRILVSHLECI
;
A
#
# COMPACT_ATOMS: atom_id res chain seq x y z
N PRO A 1 6.14 17.82 -30.16
CA PRO A 1 5.24 17.12 -29.21
C PRO A 1 4.78 17.98 -28.02
N ILE A 2 5.61 18.85 -27.43
CA ILE A 2 5.21 19.72 -26.30
C ILE A 2 4.42 20.95 -26.78
N GLU A 3 4.74 21.46 -27.98
CA GLU A 3 4.10 22.64 -28.58
C GLU A 3 2.60 22.45 -28.87
N GLU A 4 2.17 21.27 -29.33
CA GLU A 4 0.74 20.96 -29.58
C GLU A 4 -0.12 21.05 -28.31
N TYR A 5 0.41 20.63 -27.15
CA TYR A 5 -0.36 20.71 -25.88
C TYR A 5 -0.56 22.15 -25.43
N VAL A 6 0.36 23.06 -25.77
CA VAL A 6 0.27 24.48 -25.42
C VAL A 6 -0.80 25.17 -26.27
N GLU A 7 -0.86 24.88 -27.58
CA GLU A 7 -1.93 25.38 -28.45
C GLU A 7 -3.30 24.89 -28.01
N LEU A 8 -3.42 23.61 -27.64
CA LEU A 8 -4.67 23.02 -27.17
C LEU A 8 -5.15 23.67 -25.86
N ALA A 9 -4.22 23.90 -24.91
CA ALA A 9 -4.55 24.55 -23.63
C ALA A 9 -4.98 26.02 -23.80
N ASN A 10 -4.37 26.73 -24.74
CA ASN A 10 -4.76 28.09 -25.09
C ASN A 10 -6.16 28.16 -25.73
N SER A 11 -6.47 27.20 -26.62
CA SER A 11 -7.81 27.08 -27.23
C SER A 11 -8.90 26.80 -26.17
N LEU A 12 -8.60 25.90 -25.23
CA LEU A 12 -9.53 25.51 -24.17
C LEU A 12 -9.54 26.48 -22.97
N ARG A 13 -8.69 27.52 -22.98
CA ARG A 13 -8.49 28.47 -21.86
C ARG A 13 -8.18 27.77 -20.52
N VAL A 14 -7.39 26.70 -20.55
CA VAL A 14 -7.00 25.93 -19.35
C VAL A 14 -5.53 26.16 -19.04
N ASN A 15 -5.19 26.31 -17.75
CA ASN A 15 -3.80 26.43 -17.33
C ASN A 15 -3.06 25.08 -17.43
N LEU A 16 -1.95 25.08 -18.17
CA LEU A 16 -1.13 23.89 -18.38
C LEU A 16 -0.20 23.67 -17.18
N VAL A 17 -0.42 22.59 -16.43
CA VAL A 17 0.41 22.29 -15.25
C VAL A 17 1.73 21.66 -15.71
N GLN A 18 2.85 22.37 -15.49
CA GLN A 18 4.17 21.97 -16.00
C GLN A 18 4.76 20.71 -15.33
N GLN A 19 4.33 20.40 -14.11
CA GLN A 19 4.68 19.16 -13.41
C GLN A 19 3.39 18.41 -13.06
N PRO A 20 3.32 17.08 -13.20
CA PRO A 20 2.16 16.32 -12.77
C PRO A 20 1.99 16.47 -11.26
N SER A 21 1.10 17.36 -10.89
CA SER A 21 0.74 17.65 -9.51
C SER A 21 0.03 16.43 -8.91
N LYS A 22 0.19 16.25 -7.59
CA LYS A 22 -0.49 15.19 -6.84
C LYS A 22 -1.99 15.51 -6.85
N TYR A 23 -2.80 14.59 -7.39
CA TYR A 23 -4.26 14.68 -7.33
C TYR A 23 -4.78 13.57 -6.40
N LEU A 24 -5.62 13.93 -5.42
CA LEU A 24 -6.04 13.03 -4.32
C LEU A 24 -4.88 12.27 -3.64
N GLY A 25 -3.69 12.88 -3.58
CA GLY A 25 -2.51 12.27 -2.97
C GLY A 25 -1.81 11.21 -3.83
N VAL A 26 -2.14 11.12 -5.12
CA VAL A 26 -1.57 10.21 -6.11
C VAL A 26 -0.95 11.04 -7.24
N HIS A 27 0.21 10.63 -7.77
CA HIS A 27 0.87 11.35 -8.86
C HIS A 27 0.19 11.05 -10.20
N PHE A 28 -0.22 12.07 -10.96
CA PHE A 28 -0.96 11.87 -12.22
C PHE A 28 -0.16 11.13 -13.31
N LYS A 29 1.19 11.13 -13.25
CA LYS A 29 2.06 10.32 -14.12
C LYS A 29 2.37 8.96 -13.48
N LEU A 30 1.37 8.12 -13.23
CA LEU A 30 1.62 6.69 -13.04
C LEU A 30 1.76 6.05 -14.42
N ARG A 31 2.93 5.47 -14.71
CA ARG A 31 3.10 4.64 -15.92
C ARG A 31 2.52 3.23 -15.71
N GLY A 32 1.67 3.07 -14.70
CA GLY A 32 0.88 1.87 -14.37
C GLY A 32 1.67 0.67 -13.87
N ASN A 33 3.00 0.64 -14.02
CA ASN A 33 3.76 -0.61 -13.83
C ASN A 33 5.14 -0.44 -13.18
N ARG A 34 5.44 0.72 -12.59
CA ARG A 34 6.71 0.95 -11.90
C ARG A 34 6.51 0.93 -10.39
N ILE A 35 7.36 0.17 -9.70
CA ILE A 35 7.42 0.13 -8.22
C ILE A 35 7.58 1.55 -7.64
N ALA A 36 8.35 2.41 -8.33
CA ALA A 36 8.57 3.80 -7.96
C ALA A 36 7.27 4.62 -7.87
N ASP A 37 6.29 4.33 -8.73
CA ASP A 37 5.04 5.08 -8.77
C ASP A 37 4.18 4.79 -7.53
N PHE A 38 4.35 3.61 -6.90
CA PHE A 38 3.63 3.20 -5.70
C PHE A 38 4.47 3.31 -4.41
N GLN A 39 5.71 3.81 -4.50
CA GLN A 39 6.59 3.95 -3.34
C GLN A 39 5.94 4.80 -2.23
N PHE A 40 5.20 5.85 -2.62
CA PHE A 40 4.48 6.70 -1.68
C PHE A 40 3.44 5.94 -0.82
N LEU A 41 2.84 4.86 -1.35
CA LEU A 41 1.91 4.03 -0.58
C LEU A 41 2.66 3.17 0.43
N ILE A 42 3.80 2.60 0.02
CA ILE A 42 4.67 1.80 0.89
C ILE A 42 5.18 2.66 2.05
N ASP A 43 5.65 3.87 1.77
CA ASP A 43 6.15 4.79 2.79
C ASP A 43 5.04 5.21 3.76
N LYS A 44 3.82 5.48 3.25
CA LYS A 44 2.65 5.76 4.11
C LYS A 44 2.27 4.55 4.96
N LEU A 45 2.36 3.32 4.43
CA LEU A 45 2.12 2.10 5.18
C LEU A 45 3.13 1.94 6.32
N GLN A 46 4.42 2.09 6.02
CA GLN A 46 5.47 2.05 7.04
C GLN A 46 5.30 3.16 8.08
N ALA A 47 5.01 4.39 7.67
CA ALA A 47 4.80 5.51 8.59
C ALA A 47 3.61 5.27 9.53
N LYS A 48 2.48 4.77 8.99
CA LYS A 48 1.30 4.43 9.81
C LYS A 48 1.64 3.31 10.80
N LEU A 49 2.28 2.22 10.36
CA LEU A 49 2.63 1.09 11.22
C LEU A 49 3.67 1.48 12.29
N HIS A 50 4.69 2.25 11.92
CA HIS A 50 5.75 2.71 12.84
C HIS A 50 5.23 3.67 13.91
N ARG A 51 4.16 4.42 13.62
CA ARG A 51 3.51 5.28 14.62
C ARG A 51 2.95 4.48 15.80
N TRP A 52 2.63 3.20 15.58
CA TRP A 52 2.13 2.31 16.62
C TRP A 52 3.27 1.46 17.18
N LYS A 53 3.56 1.62 18.47
CA LYS A 53 4.52 0.77 19.18
C LYS A 53 4.00 -0.66 19.24
N MET A 54 4.54 -1.53 18.40
CA MET A 54 4.23 -2.96 18.34
C MET A 54 4.32 -3.68 19.70
N LYS A 55 5.20 -3.22 20.60
CA LYS A 55 5.38 -3.76 21.97
C LYS A 55 4.17 -3.52 22.90
N LEU A 56 3.30 -2.55 22.59
CA LEU A 56 2.12 -2.22 23.38
C LEU A 56 0.84 -2.92 22.90
N LEU A 57 0.88 -3.57 21.74
CA LEU A 57 -0.29 -4.20 21.12
C LEU A 57 -0.25 -5.72 21.27
N SER A 58 -1.39 -6.28 21.69
CA SER A 58 -1.63 -7.73 21.63
C SER A 58 -1.64 -8.22 20.19
N GLN A 59 -1.49 -9.54 19.97
CA GLN A 59 -1.50 -10.12 18.62
C GLN A 59 -2.82 -9.84 17.89
N ALA A 60 -3.94 -9.89 18.60
CA ALA A 60 -5.25 -9.49 18.09
C ALA A 60 -5.28 -7.99 17.70
N GLY A 61 -4.74 -7.12 18.55
CA GLY A 61 -4.64 -5.68 18.28
C GLY A 61 -3.76 -5.34 17.08
N ARG A 62 -2.67 -6.07 16.86
CA ARG A 62 -1.84 -5.92 15.65
C ARG A 62 -2.63 -6.29 14.40
N THR A 63 -3.40 -7.37 14.46
CA THR A 63 -4.21 -7.86 13.34
C THR A 63 -5.30 -6.86 12.96
N THR A 64 -6.00 -6.29 13.94
CA THR A 64 -7.02 -5.27 13.69
C THR A 64 -6.42 -3.98 13.16
N LEU A 65 -5.28 -3.55 13.70
CA LEU A 65 -4.57 -2.37 13.22
C LEU A 65 -4.11 -2.53 11.77
N ILE A 66 -3.53 -3.67 11.41
CA ILE A 66 -3.14 -3.95 10.01
C ILE A 66 -4.35 -3.85 9.10
N ALA A 67 -5.47 -4.50 9.45
CA ALA A 67 -6.68 -4.46 8.65
C ALA A 67 -7.19 -3.02 8.44
N PHE A 68 -7.16 -2.19 9.50
CA PHE A 68 -7.54 -0.78 9.43
C PHE A 68 -6.58 0.05 8.56
N VAL A 69 -5.28 -0.15 8.71
CA VAL A 69 -4.25 0.54 7.92
C VAL A 69 -4.37 0.18 6.44
N LEU A 70 -4.59 -1.09 6.12
CA LEU A 70 -4.82 -1.56 4.76
C LEU A 70 -6.09 -1.01 4.14
N GLN A 71 -7.19 -0.94 4.87
CA GLN A 71 -8.42 -0.33 4.37
C GLN A 71 -8.27 1.19 4.13
N SER A 72 -7.42 1.86 4.93
CA SER A 72 -7.28 3.32 4.89
C SER A 72 -6.17 3.85 3.97
N LEU A 73 -5.36 2.99 3.33
CA LEU A 73 -4.22 3.42 2.51
C LEU A 73 -4.51 3.54 1.02
N PRO A 74 -5.20 2.57 0.36
CA PRO A 74 -5.21 2.56 -1.08
C PRO A 74 -6.57 2.24 -1.71
N LEU A 75 -7.71 2.40 -1.02
CA LEU A 75 -9.03 2.15 -1.65
C LEU A 75 -9.15 2.89 -3.00
N TYR A 76 -8.70 4.16 -3.05
CA TYR A 76 -8.68 4.92 -4.29
C TYR A 76 -7.56 4.50 -5.25
N SER A 77 -6.33 4.32 -4.76
CA SER A 77 -5.18 4.00 -5.63
C SER A 77 -5.26 2.60 -6.26
N PHE A 78 -5.81 1.62 -5.56
CA PHE A 78 -6.00 0.26 -6.08
C PHE A 78 -7.24 0.14 -6.98
N SER A 79 -8.25 0.99 -6.76
CA SER A 79 -9.41 1.07 -7.66
C SER A 79 -9.04 1.70 -9.01
N CYS A 80 -8.18 2.71 -9.03
CA CYS A 80 -7.82 3.43 -10.26
C CYS A 80 -6.65 2.81 -11.05
N PHE A 81 -5.78 2.02 -10.41
CA PHE A 81 -4.56 1.52 -11.05
C PHE A 81 -4.34 0.03 -10.77
N LYS A 82 -3.94 -0.71 -11.81
CA LYS A 82 -3.46 -2.08 -11.65
C LYS A 82 -2.12 -2.04 -10.92
N VAL A 83 -2.06 -2.67 -9.75
CA VAL A 83 -0.84 -2.73 -8.93
C VAL A 83 0.04 -3.87 -9.42
N SER A 84 1.36 -3.66 -9.47
CA SER A 84 2.30 -4.74 -9.77
C SER A 84 2.43 -5.69 -8.57
N ASP A 85 2.49 -7.00 -8.82
CA ASP A 85 2.68 -8.03 -7.79
C ASP A 85 3.89 -7.77 -6.88
N ALA A 86 4.93 -7.12 -7.42
CA ALA A 86 6.12 -6.75 -6.65
C ALA A 86 5.81 -5.74 -5.54
N VAL A 87 4.88 -4.81 -5.78
CA VAL A 87 4.43 -3.81 -4.79
C VAL A 87 3.61 -4.50 -3.71
N CYS A 88 2.67 -5.37 -4.09
CA CYS A 88 1.88 -6.17 -3.15
C CYS A 88 2.78 -7.03 -2.25
N SER A 89 3.74 -7.74 -2.85
CA SER A 89 4.72 -8.56 -2.13
C SER A 89 5.53 -7.75 -1.12
N LYS A 90 5.92 -6.51 -1.48
CA LYS A 90 6.67 -5.63 -0.58
C LYS A 90 5.82 -5.10 0.58
N MET A 91 4.55 -4.78 0.34
CA MET A 91 3.61 -4.42 1.40
C MET A 91 3.35 -5.60 2.35
N ASP A 92 3.11 -6.80 1.80
CA ASP A 92 2.91 -8.02 2.57
C ASP A 92 4.12 -8.36 3.45
N PHE A 93 5.34 -8.14 2.94
CA PHE A 93 6.57 -8.30 3.72
C PHE A 93 6.61 -7.37 4.96
N ILE A 94 6.27 -6.09 4.79
CA ILE A 94 6.26 -5.12 5.89
C ILE A 94 5.21 -5.50 6.94
N ILE A 95 4.04 -5.90 6.49
CA ILE A 95 2.93 -6.34 7.35
C ILE A 95 3.33 -7.59 8.13
N ARG A 96 3.95 -8.56 7.46
CA ARG A 96 4.48 -9.78 8.09
C ARG A 96 5.49 -9.45 9.18
N ALA A 97 6.45 -8.57 8.87
CA ALA A 97 7.44 -8.13 9.85
C ALA A 97 6.80 -7.45 11.08
N PHE A 98 5.79 -6.59 10.85
CA PHE A 98 5.05 -5.93 11.92
C PHE A 98 4.22 -6.89 12.77
N TRP A 99 3.53 -7.86 12.15
CA TRP A 99 2.66 -8.81 12.86
C TRP A 99 3.46 -9.72 13.80
N TRP A 100 4.58 -10.27 13.31
CA TRP A 100 5.50 -11.06 14.15
C TRP A 100 6.26 -10.18 15.16
N GLY A 101 6.27 -8.86 14.98
CA GLY A 101 6.88 -7.92 15.90
C GLY A 101 8.40 -8.04 15.89
N HIS A 102 9.00 -8.09 14.70
CA HIS A 102 10.43 -7.91 14.53
C HIS A 102 10.78 -6.47 14.90
N ASP A 103 11.63 -6.29 15.91
CA ASP A 103 12.30 -5.02 16.16
C ASP A 103 13.56 -4.98 15.28
N TYR A 104 14.08 -3.80 14.95
CA TYR A 104 15.32 -3.69 14.17
C TYR A 104 16.47 -4.44 14.87
N GLY A 105 16.77 -5.67 14.42
CA GLY A 105 17.84 -6.52 14.96
C GLY A 105 17.39 -7.85 15.58
N GLU A 106 16.10 -8.05 15.87
CA GLU A 106 15.62 -9.29 16.50
C GLU A 106 14.83 -10.16 15.50
N ARG A 107 15.36 -11.34 15.18
CA ARG A 107 14.63 -12.38 14.45
C ARG A 107 13.78 -13.19 15.43
N LYS A 108 12.45 -13.06 15.36
CA LYS A 108 11.54 -13.95 16.07
C LYS A 108 11.25 -15.20 15.25
N LEU A 109 11.18 -16.34 15.93
CA LEU A 109 10.83 -17.61 15.30
C LEU A 109 9.39 -17.56 14.79
N HIS A 110 9.22 -17.80 13.48
CA HIS A 110 7.91 -17.94 12.87
C HIS A 110 7.37 -19.34 13.20
N LEU A 111 6.53 -19.44 14.23
CA LEU A 111 5.98 -20.71 14.70
C LEU A 111 4.98 -21.34 13.72
N ILE A 112 4.40 -20.54 12.83
CA ILE A 112 3.35 -20.96 11.89
C ILE A 112 3.68 -20.37 10.52
N ASN A 113 3.46 -21.14 9.45
CA ASN A 113 3.63 -20.63 8.10
C ASN A 113 2.72 -19.42 7.87
N TRP A 114 3.30 -18.35 7.30
CA TRP A 114 2.59 -17.12 6.98
C TRP A 114 1.42 -17.36 6.04
N ASP A 115 1.57 -18.25 5.07
CA ASP A 115 0.53 -18.57 4.08
C ASP A 115 -0.70 -19.24 4.69
N ARG A 116 -0.55 -19.86 5.87
CA ARG A 116 -1.66 -20.44 6.63
C ARG A 116 -2.38 -19.37 7.45
N ILE A 117 -1.62 -18.44 8.03
CA ILE A 117 -2.17 -17.34 8.85
C ILE A 117 -2.88 -16.32 7.97
N SER A 118 -2.36 -16.06 6.77
CA SER A 118 -2.88 -15.03 5.88
C SER A 118 -4.24 -15.33 5.25
N GLN A 119 -4.65 -16.59 5.26
CA GLN A 119 -5.88 -17.05 4.61
C GLN A 119 -7.12 -16.31 5.11
N PRO A 120 -8.21 -16.26 4.32
CA PRO A 120 -9.46 -15.70 4.78
C PRO A 120 -9.99 -16.46 6.01
N LYS A 121 -10.76 -15.78 6.85
CA LYS A 121 -11.35 -16.36 8.08
C LYS A 121 -12.13 -17.65 7.82
N ARG A 122 -12.77 -17.78 6.65
CA ARG A 122 -13.49 -18.99 6.22
C ARG A 122 -12.61 -20.24 6.13
N MET A 123 -11.30 -20.06 5.93
CA MET A 123 -10.29 -21.14 5.85
C MET A 123 -9.47 -21.24 7.15
N GLY A 124 -9.88 -20.55 8.23
CA GLY A 124 -9.18 -20.58 9.52
C GLY A 124 -7.99 -19.62 9.63
N GLY A 125 -7.82 -18.69 8.68
CA GLY A 125 -6.79 -17.63 8.74
C GLY A 125 -7.31 -16.29 9.31
N LEU A 126 -6.43 -15.28 9.29
CA LEU A 126 -6.64 -13.97 9.91
C LEU A 126 -6.91 -12.83 8.90
N ARG A 127 -6.87 -13.10 7.59
CA ARG A 127 -7.09 -12.11 6.51
C ARG A 127 -6.18 -10.87 6.63
N ILE A 128 -4.87 -11.08 6.50
CA ILE A 128 -3.83 -10.07 6.73
C ILE A 128 -3.15 -9.58 5.43
N LEU A 129 -3.34 -10.25 4.29
CA LEU A 129 -2.66 -9.91 3.02
C LEU A 129 -3.37 -8.83 2.22
N VAL A 130 -2.57 -8.06 1.47
CA VAL A 130 -3.03 -7.05 0.52
C VAL A 130 -3.60 -7.67 -0.75
N SER A 131 -3.03 -8.78 -1.23
CA SER A 131 -3.48 -9.49 -2.43
C SER A 131 -4.94 -9.99 -2.36
N HIS A 132 -5.51 -10.15 -1.18
CA HIS A 132 -6.91 -10.54 -0.99
C HIS A 132 -7.91 -9.38 -0.98
N LEU A 133 -7.45 -8.13 -0.97
CA LEU A 133 -8.32 -6.94 -1.04
C LEU A 133 -8.80 -6.64 -2.47
N GLU A 134 -8.24 -7.28 -3.50
CA GLU A 134 -8.69 -7.17 -4.91
C GLU A 134 -9.99 -7.95 -5.20
N CYS A 135 -10.65 -8.54 -4.19
CA CYS A 135 -11.92 -9.27 -4.32
C CYS A 135 -13.14 -8.53 -3.73
N ILE A 136 -13.13 -7.19 -3.75
CA ILE A 136 -14.35 -6.38 -3.58
C ILE A 136 -14.61 -5.63 -4.88
#